data_AF-A0A453LSJ7-F1
#
_entry.id   AF-A0A453LSJ7-F1
#
_cell.length_a   1.000
_cell.length_b   1.000
_cell.length_c   1.000
_cell.angle_alpha   90.00
_cell.angle_beta   90.00
_cell.angle_gamma   90.00
#
_symmetry.space_group_name_H-M   'P 1'
#
loop_
_entity.id
_entity.type
_entity.pdbx_description
1 polymer ?
#
loop_
_entity_poly.entity_id
_entity_poly.type
_entity_poly.pdbx_seq_one_letter_code
_entity_poly.pdbx_strand_id
1 'polypeptide(L)'
;CSVNEPHNCEPVHGTNLSLLLLGMYMICIGEGAIRACLPALGGDQFDNADAVERRLESSFFNWSTFFVSMGTFFGLIFVVWLENNKGWGVGFGVCAAIVLLGLLIWAAGFPFYRNQVPTGSPITRIMQVIN
;
A
#
# COMPACT_ATOMS: atom_id res chain seq x y z
N CYS A 1 29.57 -11.23 11.33
CA CYS A 1 29.91 -11.44 9.91
C CYS A 1 29.52 -10.16 9.15
N SER A 2 30.32 -9.75 8.16
CA SER A 2 30.09 -8.51 7.39
C SER A 2 29.91 -8.88 5.93
N VAL A 3 29.12 -8.10 5.19
CA VAL A 3 28.91 -8.31 3.73
C VAL A 3 30.25 -8.28 2.97
N ASN A 4 31.26 -7.57 3.51
CA ASN A 4 32.59 -7.46 2.92
C ASN A 4 33.50 -8.68 3.22
N GLU A 5 33.08 -9.62 4.06
CA GLU A 5 33.83 -10.83 4.42
C GLU A 5 32.94 -12.09 4.28
N PRO A 6 32.65 -12.52 3.04
CA PRO A 6 31.65 -13.57 2.76
C PRO A 6 32.02 -14.94 3.32
N HIS A 7 33.30 -15.20 3.57
CA HIS A 7 33.79 -16.48 4.10
C HIS A 7 33.39 -16.76 5.56
N ASN A 8 32.90 -15.76 6.29
CA ASN A 8 32.47 -15.87 7.70
C ASN A 8 30.94 -15.68 7.89
N CYS A 9 30.15 -15.65 6.81
CA CYS A 9 28.69 -15.49 6.88
C CYS A 9 27.99 -16.84 6.81
N GLU A 10 27.20 -17.18 7.83
CA GLU A 10 26.31 -18.34 7.77
C GLU A 10 24.99 -17.95 7.08
N PRO A 11 24.54 -18.71 6.06
CA PRO A 11 23.28 -18.43 5.38
C PRO A 11 22.08 -18.67 6.30
N VAL A 12 21.05 -17.83 6.16
CA VAL A 12 19.80 -17.99 6.91
C VAL A 12 19.09 -19.27 6.44
N HIS A 13 18.79 -20.16 7.37
CA HIS A 13 18.18 -21.46 7.08
C HIS A 13 17.05 -21.78 8.08
N GLY A 14 16.25 -22.81 7.76
CA GLY A 14 15.16 -23.29 8.61
C GLY A 14 14.04 -22.27 8.79
N THR A 15 13.56 -22.13 10.03
CA THR A 15 12.38 -21.31 10.38
C THR A 15 12.56 -19.82 10.12
N ASN A 16 13.76 -19.29 10.31
CA ASN A 16 14.06 -17.87 10.08
C ASN A 16 13.90 -17.48 8.61
N LEU A 17 14.31 -18.36 7.70
CA LEU A 17 14.14 -18.15 6.26
C LEU A 17 12.66 -18.20 5.87
N SER A 18 11.91 -19.18 6.40
CA SER A 18 10.47 -19.30 6.13
C SER A 18 9.68 -18.09 6.61
N LEU A 19 9.98 -17.57 7.80
CA LEU A 19 9.34 -16.38 8.35
C LEU A 19 9.65 -15.13 7.52
N LEU A 20 10.90 -14.98 7.07
CA LEU A 20 11.30 -13.88 6.19
C LEU A 20 10.52 -13.92 4.87
N LEU A 21 10.48 -15.08 4.21
CA LEU A 21 9.78 -15.25 2.94
C LEU A 21 8.27 -15.01 3.09
N LEU A 22 7.66 -15.56 4.15
CA LEU A 22 6.24 -15.34 4.43
C LEU A 22 5.95 -13.84 4.62
N GLY A 23 6.77 -13.14 5.40
CA GLY A 23 6.65 -11.70 5.59
C GLY A 23 6.73 -10.92 4.28
N MET A 24 7.72 -11.22 3.45
CA MET A 24 7.88 -10.59 2.13
C MET A 24 6.67 -10.82 1.23
N TYR A 25 6.17 -12.06 1.15
CA TYR A 25 4.98 -12.36 0.36
C TYR A 25 3.73 -11.63 0.86
N MET A 26 3.53 -11.57 2.18
CA MET A 26 2.42 -10.82 2.77
C MET A 26 2.48 -9.33 2.43
N ILE A 27 3.67 -8.72 2.48
CA ILE A 27 3.87 -7.32 2.09
C ILE A 27 3.52 -7.12 0.61
N CYS A 28 4.02 -7.97 -0.29
CA CYS A 28 3.75 -7.87 -1.72
C CYS A 28 2.25 -8.02 -2.04
N ILE A 29 1.58 -8.98 -1.41
CA ILE A 29 0.14 -9.19 -1.59
C ILE A 29 -0.65 -7.99 -1.07
N GLY A 30 -0.31 -7.49 0.11
CA GLY A 30 -0.97 -6.33 0.72
C GLY A 30 -0.82 -5.07 -0.14
N GLU A 31 0.40 -4.78 -0.59
CA GLU A 31 0.70 -3.64 -1.45
C GLU A 31 -0.05 -3.73 -2.79
N GLY A 32 -0.02 -4.90 -3.44
CA GLY A 32 -0.76 -5.14 -4.69
C GLY A 32 -2.27 -4.95 -4.54
N ALA A 33 -2.85 -5.46 -3.45
CA ALA A 33 -4.28 -5.28 -3.17
C ALA A 33 -4.65 -3.81 -2.95
N ILE A 34 -3.83 -3.09 -2.18
CA ILE A 34 -4.02 -1.65 -1.90
C ILE A 34 -3.99 -0.85 -3.20
N ARG A 35 -2.98 -1.05 -4.06
CA ARG A 35 -2.85 -0.32 -5.33
C ARG A 35 -3.98 -0.63 -6.32
N ALA A 36 -4.50 -1.86 -6.33
CA ALA A 36 -5.61 -2.24 -7.20
C ALA A 36 -6.95 -1.64 -6.75
N CYS A 37 -7.23 -1.61 -5.44
CA CYS A 37 -8.54 -1.25 -4.92
C CYS A 37 -8.69 0.24 -4.55
N LEU A 38 -7.65 0.89 -4.02
CA LEU A 38 -7.77 2.26 -3.52
C LEU A 38 -8.17 3.30 -4.57
N PRO A 39 -7.61 3.31 -5.80
CA PRO A 39 -8.00 4.30 -6.80
C PRO A 39 -9.48 4.16 -7.19
N ALA A 40 -9.97 2.93 -7.31
CA ALA A 40 -11.37 2.65 -7.59
C ALA A 40 -12.27 3.19 -6.47
N LEU A 41 -11.95 2.89 -5.20
CA LEU A 41 -12.69 3.39 -4.05
C LEU A 41 -12.71 4.93 -3.99
N GLY A 42 -11.58 5.58 -4.30
CA GLY A 42 -11.47 7.03 -4.32
C GLY A 42 -12.27 7.68 -5.45
N GLY A 43 -12.25 7.09 -6.65
CA GLY A 43 -13.06 7.54 -7.79
C GLY A 43 -14.56 7.38 -7.54
N ASP A 44 -14.96 6.29 -6.89
CA ASP A 44 -16.37 5.98 -6.55
C ASP A 44 -17.02 7.04 -5.64
N GLN A 45 -16.24 7.94 -5.04
CA GLN A 45 -16.75 9.03 -4.21
C GLN A 45 -17.33 10.20 -5.00
N PHE A 46 -17.00 10.33 -6.30
CA PHE A 46 -17.41 11.46 -7.14
C PHE A 46 -18.48 11.03 -8.16
N ASP A 47 -19.44 11.92 -8.44
CA ASP A 47 -20.43 11.73 -9.49
C ASP A 47 -19.91 12.24 -10.85
N ASN A 48 -19.77 11.32 -11.80
CA ASN A 48 -19.30 11.63 -13.15
C ASN A 48 -20.31 12.45 -13.98
N ALA A 49 -21.59 12.48 -13.58
CA ALA A 49 -22.62 13.27 -14.25
C ALA A 49 -22.55 14.76 -13.88
N ASP A 50 -21.95 15.11 -12.73
CA ASP A 50 -21.75 16.49 -12.31
C ASP A 50 -20.39 17.02 -12.82
N ALA A 51 -20.44 18.09 -13.62
CA ALA A 51 -19.23 18.72 -14.17
C ALA A 51 -18.30 19.30 -13.09
N VAL A 52 -18.84 19.71 -11.93
CA VAL A 52 -18.06 20.22 -10.80
C VAL A 52 -17.36 19.07 -10.10
N GLU A 53 -18.07 18.01 -9.74
CA GLU A 53 -17.48 16.85 -9.06
C GLU A 53 -16.44 16.14 -9.92
N ARG A 54 -16.65 16.04 -11.23
CA ARG A 54 -15.65 15.50 -12.17
C ARG A 54 -14.33 16.29 -12.16
N ARG A 55 -14.40 17.62 -12.00
CA ARG A 55 -13.19 18.45 -11.87
C ARG A 55 -12.49 18.22 -10.53
N LEU A 56 -13.26 18.03 -9.46
CA LEU A 56 -12.75 17.71 -8.13
C LEU A 56 -12.09 16.33 -8.11
N GLU A 57 -12.65 15.33 -8.80
CA GLU A 57 -12.06 14.01 -8.97
C GLU A 57 -10.67 14.08 -9.60
N SER A 58 -10.53 14.82 -10.71
CA SER A 58 -9.23 15.02 -11.36
C SER A 58 -8.22 15.72 -10.44
N SER A 59 -8.68 16.73 -9.69
CA SER A 59 -7.85 17.41 -8.69
C SER A 59 -7.44 16.48 -7.55
N PHE A 60 -8.32 15.59 -7.11
CA PHE A 60 -8.05 14.57 -6.09
C PHE A 60 -6.94 13.63 -6.55
N PHE A 61 -7.02 13.08 -7.77
CA PHE A 61 -5.97 12.19 -8.29
C PHE A 61 -4.63 12.90 -8.50
N ASN A 62 -4.65 14.17 -8.91
CA ASN A 62 -3.44 14.99 -9.01
C ASN A 62 -2.78 15.16 -7.63
N TRP A 63 -3.56 15.49 -6.61
CA TRP A 63 -3.06 15.69 -5.25
C TRP A 63 -2.61 14.39 -4.59
N SER A 64 -3.33 13.30 -4.81
CA SER A 64 -2.95 11.95 -4.42
C SER A 64 -1.58 11.57 -5.00
N THR A 65 -1.40 11.77 -6.31
CA THR A 65 -0.13 11.48 -6.99
C THR A 65 1.01 12.29 -6.39
N PHE A 66 0.79 13.59 -6.16
CA PHE A 66 1.78 14.46 -5.53
C PHE A 66 2.22 13.93 -4.15
N PHE A 67 1.26 13.57 -3.29
CA PHE A 67 1.58 13.05 -1.96
C PHE A 67 2.25 11.68 -1.98
N VAL A 68 1.86 10.79 -2.90
CA VAL A 68 2.52 9.48 -3.06
C VAL A 68 3.97 9.67 -3.51
N SER A 69 4.23 10.56 -4.46
CA SER A 69 5.59 10.87 -4.91
C SER A 69 6.43 11.48 -3.77
N MET A 70 5.86 12.42 -3.02
CA MET A 70 6.52 13.03 -1.87
C MET A 70 6.81 12.00 -0.76
N GLY A 71 5.85 11.15 -0.43
CA GLY A 71 6.02 10.07 0.55
C GLY A 71 7.09 9.06 0.12
N THR A 72 7.14 8.72 -1.16
CA THR A 72 8.20 7.85 -1.72
C THR A 72 9.58 8.48 -1.58
N PHE A 73 9.71 9.77 -1.89
CA PHE A 73 10.95 10.51 -1.72
C PHE A 73 11.43 10.51 -0.27
N PHE A 74 10.54 10.82 0.69
CA PHE A 74 10.88 10.76 2.10
C PHE A 74 11.18 9.33 2.57
N GLY A 75 10.45 8.32 2.08
CA GLY A 75 10.70 6.92 2.40
C GLY A 75 12.11 6.48 2.01
N LEU A 76 12.53 6.79 0.79
CA LEU A 76 13.86 6.43 0.27
C LEU A 76 15.01 7.10 1.03
N ILE A 77 14.76 8.24 1.69
CA ILE A 77 15.78 8.96 2.46
C ILE A 77 15.69 8.58 3.94
N PHE A 78 14.54 8.82 4.57
CA PHE A 78 14.35 8.72 6.02
C PHE A 78 14.33 7.26 6.50
N VAL A 79 13.60 6.37 5.82
CA VAL A 79 13.50 4.96 6.24
C VAL A 79 14.85 4.27 6.04
N VAL A 80 15.50 4.50 4.89
CA VAL A 80 16.85 3.96 4.61
C VAL A 80 17.86 4.49 5.63
N TRP A 81 17.78 5.77 6.01
CA TRP A 81 18.63 6.31 7.06
C TRP A 81 18.37 5.63 8.41
N LEU A 82 17.10 5.40 8.77
CA LEU A 82 16.73 4.68 10.00
C LEU A 82 17.27 3.26 10.00
N GLU A 83 17.10 2.51 8.92
CA GLU A 83 17.57 1.13 8.80
C GLU A 83 19.10 1.04 8.96
N ASN A 84 19.83 1.97 8.33
CA ASN A 84 21.29 1.98 8.38
C ASN A 84 21.86 2.46 9.74
N ASN A 85 21.18 3.36 10.45
CA ASN A 85 21.72 3.97 11.69
C ASN A 85 21.12 3.40 12.98
N LYS A 86 19.85 2.97 12.94
CA LYS A 86 19.07 2.48 14.08
C LYS A 86 18.68 1.00 13.96
N GLY A 87 18.92 0.40 12.80
CA GLY A 87 18.67 -1.00 12.51
C GLY A 87 17.29 -1.27 11.90
N TRP A 88 17.19 -2.41 11.22
CA TRP A 88 16.02 -2.85 10.47
C TRP A 88 14.75 -2.97 11.32
N GLY A 89 14.86 -3.41 12.57
CA GLY A 89 13.70 -3.54 13.46
C GLY A 89 12.99 -2.20 13.74
N VAL A 90 13.76 -1.12 13.89
CA VAL A 90 13.20 0.24 14.09
C VAL A 90 12.59 0.74 12.79
N GLY A 91 13.26 0.54 11.64
CA GLY A 91 12.75 0.90 10.32
C GLY A 91 11.38 0.27 10.04
N PHE A 92 11.29 -1.06 10.17
CA PHE A 92 10.03 -1.78 9.98
C PHE A 92 8.96 -1.40 11.01
N GLY A 93 9.34 -1.16 12.27
CA GLY A 93 8.41 -0.72 13.32
C GLY A 93 7.77 0.64 13.01
N VAL A 94 8.56 1.61 12.54
CA VAL A 94 8.06 2.92 12.12
C VAL A 94 7.15 2.79 10.90
N CYS A 95 7.54 2.01 9.89
CA CYS A 95 6.70 1.75 8.72
C CYS A 95 5.36 1.13 9.12
N ALA A 96 5.36 0.11 9.99
CA ALA A 96 4.14 -0.53 10.48
C ALA A 96 3.23 0.46 11.24
N ALA A 97 3.80 1.34 12.06
CA ALA A 97 3.04 2.35 12.79
C ALA A 97 2.37 3.37 11.86
N ILE A 98 3.07 3.82 10.80
CA ILE A 98 2.51 4.74 9.79
C ILE A 98 1.35 4.07 9.04
N VAL A 99 1.51 2.81 8.63
CA VAL A 99 0.44 2.05 7.97
C VAL A 99 -0.77 1.86 8.90
N LEU A 100 -0.53 1.52 10.17
CA LEU A 100 -1.59 1.38 11.16
C LEU A 100 -2.35 2.69 11.38
N LEU A 101 -1.64 3.82 11.47
CA LEU A 101 -2.27 5.14 11.56
C LEU A 101 -3.14 5.43 10.32
N GLY A 102 -2.64 5.15 9.13
CA GLY A 102 -3.42 5.29 7.88
C GLY A 102 -4.68 4.43 7.89
N LEU A 103 -4.58 3.18 8.36
CA LEU A 103 -5.72 2.28 8.50
C LEU A 103 -6.76 2.83 9.48
N LEU A 104 -6.34 3.40 10.61
CA LEU A 104 -7.24 3.99 11.59
C LEU A 104 -7.96 5.24 11.04
N ILE A 105 -7.25 6.09 10.30
CA ILE A 105 -7.84 7.26 9.62
C ILE A 105 -8.87 6.81 8.59
N TRP A 106 -8.52 5.82 7.76
CA TRP A 106 -9.44 5.26 6.78
C TRP A 106 -10.68 4.62 7.45
N ALA A 107 -10.47 3.83 8.51
CA ALA A 107 -11.55 3.23 9.29
C ALA A 107 -12.48 4.28 9.91
N ALA A 108 -11.94 5.38 10.44
CA ALA A 108 -12.73 6.49 10.96
C ALA A 108 -13.51 7.23 9.87
N GLY A 109 -13.02 7.20 8.62
CA GLY A 109 -13.65 7.80 7.45
C GLY A 109 -14.84 7.01 6.87
N PHE A 110 -14.97 5.72 7.19
CA PHE A 110 -16.01 4.84 6.61
C PHE A 110 -17.43 5.41 6.63
N PRO A 111 -17.93 6.02 7.72
CA PRO A 111 -19.30 6.55 7.78
C PRO A 111 -19.57 7.67 6.76
N PHE A 112 -18.52 8.31 6.24
CA PHE A 112 -18.60 9.42 5.30
C PHE A 112 -18.46 8.98 3.84
N TYR A 113 -18.20 7.70 3.57
CA TYR A 113 -17.99 7.21 2.21
C TYR A 113 -19.31 6.91 1.49
N ARG A 114 -19.35 7.27 0.21
CA ARG A 114 -20.39 6.85 -0.72
C ARG A 114 -20.07 5.41 -1.14
N ASN A 115 -20.74 4.47 -0.51
CA ASN A 115 -20.62 3.06 -0.88
C ASN A 115 -21.54 2.74 -2.07
N GLN A 116 -20.95 2.29 -3.17
CA GLN A 116 -21.70 1.77 -4.31
C GLN A 116 -22.41 0.48 -3.91
N VAL A 117 -23.71 0.38 -4.25
CA VAL A 117 -24.47 -0.85 -4.00
C VAL A 117 -23.95 -1.93 -4.97
N PRO A 118 -23.56 -3.13 -4.49
CA PRO A 118 -23.03 -4.17 -5.37
C PRO A 118 -24.11 -4.67 -6.34
N THR A 119 -24.01 -4.29 -7.61
CA THR A 119 -24.92 -4.76 -8.66
C THR A 119 -24.39 -6.03 -9.31
N GLY A 120 -24.91 -7.20 -8.91
CA GLY A 120 -24.58 -8.51 -9.49
C GLY A 120 -23.28 -9.16 -8.98
N SER A 121 -22.91 -10.33 -9.54
CA SER A 121 -21.69 -11.05 -9.14
C SER A 121 -20.47 -10.61 -9.97
N PRO A 122 -19.34 -10.23 -9.33
CA PRO A 122 -18.09 -9.89 -10.02
C PRO A 122 -17.58 -11.00 -10.95
N ILE A 123 -17.79 -12.26 -10.56
CA ILE A 123 -17.34 -13.44 -11.31
C ILE A 123 -18.06 -13.53 -12.66
N THR A 124 -19.37 -13.30 -12.68
CA THR A 124 -20.14 -13.27 -13.94
C THR A 124 -19.68 -12.16 -14.88
N ARG A 125 -19.30 -10.99 -14.33
CA ARG A 125 -18.80 -9.86 -15.13
C ARG A 125 -17.44 -10.15 -15.76
N ILE A 126 -16.56 -10.85 -15.05
CA ILE A 126 -15.27 -11.32 -15.58
C ILE A 126 -15.50 -12.38 -16.68
N MET A 127 -16.39 -13.34 -16.45
CA MET A 127 -16.68 -14.39 -17.45
C MET A 127 -17.32 -13.83 -18.74
N GLN A 128 -18.08 -12.73 -18.67
CA GLN A 128 -18.65 -12.07 -19.84
C GLN A 128 -17.62 -11.43 -20.79
N VAL A 129 -16.40 -11.14 -20.31
CA VAL A 129 -15.33 -10.59 -21.15
C VAL A 129 -14.47 -11.70 -21.77
N ILE A 130 -14.49 -12.89 -21.19
CA ILE A 130 -13.69 -14.05 -21.63
C ILE A 130 -14.46 -14.91 -22.66
N ASN A 131 -15.79 -14.85 -22.67
CA ASN A 131 -16.68 -15.58 -23.59
C ASN A 131 -17.10 -14.72 -24.79
#